data_AF-E9I274-F1
#
_entry.id   AF-E9I274-F1
#
_cell.length_a   1.000
_cell.length_b   1.000
_cell.length_c   1.000
_cell.angle_alpha   90.00
_cell.angle_beta   90.00
_cell.angle_gamma   90.00
#
_symmetry.space_group_name_H-M   'P 1'
#
loop_
_entity.id
_entity.type
_entity.pdbx_description
1 polymer ?
#
loop_
_entity_poly.entity_id
_entity_poly.type
_entity_poly.pdbx_seq_one_letter_code
_entity_poly.pdbx_strand_id
1 'polypeptide(L)'
;MQRRLANAARLMVSRNKRRYQYDGFDLDLTYVTDKIITMSFPSSGKMSFYRNPMSKVVRLLDTTYPNRYKVYNLCSEHSYSPSYFHGRVANFPIDDHNVPTCR
;
A
#
# COMPACT_ATOMS: atom_id res chain seq x y z
N MET A 1 4.42 -3.04 24.92
CA MET A 1 4.92 -1.67 24.70
C MET A 1 5.00 -1.27 23.21
N GLN A 2 5.72 -2.03 22.37
CA GLN A 2 6.03 -1.67 20.96
C GLN A 2 4.81 -1.49 20.04
N ARG A 3 3.75 -2.29 20.19
CA ARG A 3 2.51 -2.18 19.39
C ARG A 3 1.79 -0.83 19.53
N ARG A 4 1.80 -0.23 20.73
CA ARG A 4 1.10 1.04 20.99
C ARG A 4 1.80 2.22 20.29
N LEU A 5 3.13 2.23 20.30
CA LEU A 5 3.96 3.24 19.62
C LEU A 5 3.81 3.15 18.10
N ALA A 6 3.82 1.95 17.54
CA ALA A 6 3.58 1.73 16.10
C ALA A 6 2.21 2.25 15.67
N ASN A 7 1.16 1.96 16.44
CA ASN A 7 -0.19 2.44 16.15
C ASN A 7 -0.30 3.98 16.28
N ALA A 8 0.34 4.58 17.28
CA ALA A 8 0.36 6.03 17.44
C ALA A 8 1.08 6.74 16.26
N ALA A 9 2.25 6.23 15.84
CA ALA A 9 2.96 6.75 14.68
C ALA A 9 2.14 6.59 13.38
N ARG A 10 1.44 5.45 13.21
CA ARG A 10 0.54 5.21 12.08
C ARG A 10 -0.61 6.20 12.06
N LEU A 11 -1.24 6.49 13.21
CA LEU A 11 -2.32 7.46 13.30
C LEU A 11 -1.82 8.88 12.96
N MET A 12 -0.62 9.24 13.40
CA MET A 12 -0.02 10.55 13.13
C MET A 12 0.28 10.79 11.65
N VAL A 13 0.80 9.77 10.94
CA VAL A 13 1.08 9.83 9.49
C VAL A 13 -0.21 9.74 8.66
N SER A 14 -1.21 9.03 9.19
CA SER A 14 -2.52 8.84 8.55
C SER A 14 -3.37 10.09 8.53
N ARG A 15 -3.30 10.94 9.57
CA ARG A 15 -4.18 12.11 9.77
C ARG A 15 -5.63 11.78 9.37
N ASN A 16 -6.19 12.44 8.34
CA ASN A 16 -7.58 12.28 7.85
C ASN A 16 -7.77 11.17 6.79
N LYS A 17 -6.77 10.34 6.51
CA LYS A 17 -6.92 9.28 5.50
C LYS A 17 -7.91 8.21 5.96
N ARG A 18 -8.80 7.79 5.07
CA ARG A 18 -9.67 6.62 5.29
C ARG A 18 -8.78 5.37 5.35
N ARG A 19 -8.85 4.67 6.49
CA ARG A 19 -8.09 3.43 6.71
C ARG A 19 -9.00 2.23 6.55
N TYR A 20 -8.47 1.16 5.98
CA TYR A 20 -9.12 -0.14 5.97
C TYR A 20 -8.88 -0.83 7.32
N GLN A 21 -9.91 -0.83 8.17
CA GLN A 21 -9.93 -1.48 9.47
C GLN A 21 -11.00 -2.56 9.50
N TYR A 22 -10.69 -3.72 8.97
CA TYR A 22 -11.60 -4.86 8.89
C TYR A 22 -10.84 -6.18 8.95
N ASP A 23 -11.42 -7.20 9.55
CA ASP A 23 -10.87 -8.57 9.65
C ASP A 23 -9.39 -8.65 10.11
N GLY A 24 -9.02 -7.83 11.10
CA GLY A 24 -7.63 -7.78 11.63
C GLY A 24 -6.61 -7.08 10.73
N PHE A 25 -7.06 -6.49 9.63
CA PHE A 25 -6.29 -5.56 8.81
C PHE A 25 -6.44 -4.14 9.36
N ASP A 26 -5.34 -3.40 9.35
CA ASP A 26 -5.30 -1.96 9.62
C ASP A 26 -4.26 -1.39 8.65
N LEU A 27 -4.76 -0.95 7.49
CA LEU A 27 -3.97 -0.51 6.34
C LEU A 27 -4.45 0.86 5.86
N ASP A 28 -3.53 1.70 5.44
CA ASP A 28 -3.81 2.92 4.67
C ASP A 28 -4.17 2.51 3.23
N LEU A 29 -5.42 2.06 3.08
CA LEU A 29 -6.01 1.48 1.89
C LEU A 29 -7.48 1.91 1.84
N THR A 30 -7.94 2.36 0.69
CA THR A 30 -9.31 2.84 0.47
C THR A 30 -9.86 2.28 -0.84
N TYR A 31 -11.11 1.83 -0.81
CA TYR A 31 -11.88 1.52 -2.01
C TYR A 31 -12.43 2.81 -2.60
N VAL A 32 -11.97 3.17 -3.80
CA VAL A 32 -12.56 4.27 -4.59
C VAL A 32 -13.82 3.77 -5.29
N THR A 33 -13.75 2.54 -5.79
CA THR A 33 -14.89 1.76 -6.31
C THR A 33 -14.73 0.30 -5.89
N ASP A 34 -15.69 -0.56 -6.23
CA ASP A 34 -15.61 -1.99 -5.97
C ASP A 34 -14.42 -2.69 -6.65
N LYS A 35 -13.82 -2.05 -7.66
CA LYS A 35 -12.70 -2.59 -8.45
C LYS A 35 -11.41 -1.75 -8.38
N ILE A 36 -11.49 -0.53 -7.83
CA ILE A 36 -10.35 0.40 -7.77
C ILE A 36 -10.02 0.67 -6.31
N ILE A 37 -8.80 0.27 -5.94
CA ILE A 37 -8.24 0.45 -4.60
C ILE A 37 -7.09 1.45 -4.70
N THR A 38 -7.07 2.42 -3.81
CA THR A 38 -5.90 3.28 -3.57
C THR A 38 -5.27 2.89 -2.24
N MET A 39 -3.94 2.88 -2.19
CA MET A 39 -3.21 2.57 -0.96
C MET A 39 -1.90 3.34 -0.94
N SER A 40 -1.37 3.60 0.27
CA SER A 40 0.00 4.09 0.37
C SER A 40 1.03 2.98 0.16
N PHE A 41 2.25 3.42 -0.18
CA PHE A 41 3.35 2.55 -0.57
C PHE A 41 3.54 1.36 0.39
N PRO A 42 3.50 0.11 -0.11
CA PRO A 42 3.76 -1.07 0.70
C PRO A 42 5.26 -1.18 0.99
N SER A 43 5.61 -1.20 2.27
CA SER A 43 7.01 -1.17 2.72
C SER A 43 7.44 -2.50 3.35
N SER A 44 8.71 -2.83 3.19
CA SER A 44 9.39 -3.92 3.90
C SER A 44 10.34 -3.35 4.98
N GLY A 45 10.75 -4.18 5.94
CA GLY A 45 11.74 -3.79 6.96
C GLY A 45 11.24 -2.77 8.00
N LYS A 46 12.16 -1.95 8.54
CA LYS A 46 11.89 -1.02 9.66
C LYS A 46 10.88 0.09 9.33
N MET A 47 10.66 0.41 8.06
CA MET A 47 9.66 1.40 7.63
C MET A 47 8.21 0.89 7.70
N SER A 48 8.00 -0.44 7.80
CA SER A 48 6.68 -1.05 8.03
C SER A 48 6.07 -0.75 9.41
N PHE A 49 6.84 -0.13 10.31
CA PHE A 49 6.34 0.31 11.60
C PHE A 49 5.27 1.40 11.46
N TYR A 50 5.40 2.30 10.49
CA TYR A 50 4.44 3.40 10.27
C TYR A 50 3.75 3.38 8.89
N ARG A 51 4.27 2.63 7.91
CA ARG A 51 3.68 2.41 6.57
C ARG A 51 2.94 1.07 6.50
N ASN A 52 2.21 0.86 5.40
CA ASN A 52 1.57 -0.43 5.09
C ASN A 52 2.62 -1.55 5.07
N PRO A 53 2.52 -2.59 5.92
CA PRO A 53 3.42 -3.75 5.84
C PRO A 53 3.15 -4.53 4.56
N MET A 54 4.18 -4.75 3.74
CA MET A 54 4.08 -5.48 2.47
C MET A 54 3.34 -6.83 2.63
N SER A 55 3.71 -7.61 3.65
CA SER A 55 3.08 -8.91 3.93
C SER A 55 1.58 -8.84 4.21
N LYS A 56 1.11 -7.77 4.86
CA LYS A 56 -0.33 -7.57 5.12
C LYS A 56 -1.08 -7.17 3.85
N VAL A 57 -0.48 -6.33 3.01
CA VAL A 57 -1.08 -5.92 1.72
C VAL A 57 -1.20 -7.12 0.79
N VAL A 58 -0.11 -7.90 0.63
CA VAL A 58 -0.12 -9.12 -0.19
C VAL A 58 -1.16 -10.11 0.33
N ARG A 59 -1.19 -10.36 1.65
CA ARG A 59 -2.19 -11.27 2.25
C ARG A 59 -3.62 -10.81 1.99
N LEU A 60 -3.92 -9.52 2.13
CA LEU A 60 -5.26 -8.98 1.86
C LEU A 60 -5.63 -9.23 0.39
N LEU A 61 -4.77 -8.83 -0.55
CA LEU A 61 -5.05 -8.96 -1.97
C LEU A 61 -5.17 -10.41 -2.43
N ASP A 62 -4.32 -11.31 -1.93
CA ASP A 62 -4.38 -12.74 -2.28
C ASP A 62 -5.61 -13.44 -1.69
N THR A 63 -6.08 -13.00 -0.51
CA THR A 63 -7.27 -13.57 0.14
C THR A 63 -8.56 -13.05 -0.51
N THR A 64 -8.65 -11.75 -0.77
CA THR A 64 -9.86 -11.12 -1.32
C THR A 64 -9.98 -11.28 -2.84
N TYR A 65 -8.85 -11.21 -3.56
CA TYR A 65 -8.80 -11.18 -5.02
C TYR A 65 -7.79 -12.19 -5.60
N PRO A 66 -7.94 -13.49 -5.32
CA PRO A 66 -7.01 -14.51 -5.80
C PRO A 66 -6.87 -14.43 -7.33
N ASN A 67 -5.64 -14.23 -7.82
CA ASN A 67 -5.30 -14.08 -9.24
C ASN A 67 -6.07 -12.99 -10.02
N ARG A 68 -6.77 -12.08 -9.33
CA ARG A 68 -7.68 -11.07 -9.95
C ARG A 68 -7.34 -9.64 -9.56
N TYR A 69 -6.08 -9.36 -9.22
CA TYR A 69 -5.59 -7.99 -8.99
C TYR A 69 -4.33 -7.72 -9.79
N LYS A 70 -4.09 -6.43 -10.04
CA LYS A 70 -2.85 -5.89 -10.59
C LYS A 70 -2.47 -4.64 -9.81
N VAL A 71 -1.19 -4.52 -9.45
CA VAL A 71 -0.66 -3.38 -8.70
C VAL A 71 -0.01 -2.40 -9.66
N TYR A 72 -0.31 -1.13 -9.49
CA TYR A 72 0.30 -0.03 -10.23
C TYR A 72 1.14 0.79 -9.26
N ASN A 73 2.46 0.75 -9.42
CA ASN A 73 3.36 1.57 -8.63
C ASN A 73 3.59 2.90 -9.36
N LEU A 74 3.18 3.99 -8.72
CA LEU A 74 3.32 5.34 -9.29
C LEU A 74 4.58 6.08 -8.79
N CYS A 75 5.28 5.55 -7.78
CA CYS A 75 6.45 6.22 -7.20
C CYS A 75 7.68 6.06 -8.11
N SER A 76 8.40 7.16 -8.38
CA SER A 76 9.68 7.09 -9.08
C SER A 76 10.86 6.75 -8.14
N GLU A 77 10.76 7.13 -6.86
CA GLU A 77 11.85 7.04 -5.89
C GLU A 77 11.96 5.66 -5.22
N HIS A 78 10.86 4.90 -5.26
CA HIS A 78 10.75 3.64 -4.55
C HIS A 78 10.11 2.55 -5.40
N SER A 79 10.74 1.37 -5.37
CA SER A 79 10.24 0.16 -6.01
C SER A 79 10.35 -1.04 -5.06
N TYR A 80 9.65 -2.11 -5.43
CA TYR A 80 9.70 -3.39 -4.73
C TYR A 80 9.76 -4.51 -5.76
N SER A 81 10.29 -5.67 -5.35
CA SER A 81 10.35 -6.84 -6.23
C SER A 81 8.95 -7.21 -6.73
N PRO A 82 8.73 -7.35 -8.05
CA PRO A 82 7.46 -7.80 -8.60
C PRO A 82 7.03 -9.18 -8.07
N SER A 83 7.98 -9.98 -7.57
CA SER A 83 7.70 -11.30 -6.97
C SER A 83 6.74 -11.25 -5.79
N TYR A 84 6.68 -10.14 -5.03
CA TYR A 84 5.73 -10.00 -3.93
C TYR A 84 4.27 -10.08 -4.36
N PHE A 85 3.98 -9.70 -5.61
CA PHE A 85 2.64 -9.68 -6.19
C PHE A 85 2.53 -10.65 -7.37
N HIS A 86 3.32 -11.73 -7.36
CA HIS A 86 3.29 -12.77 -8.40
C HIS A 86 3.53 -12.23 -9.82
N GLY A 87 4.39 -11.21 -9.96
CA GLY A 87 4.67 -10.55 -11.24
C GLY A 87 3.56 -9.61 -11.74
N ARG A 88 2.47 -9.42 -10.98
CA ARG A 88 1.31 -8.59 -11.36
C ARG A 88 1.51 -7.13 -10.97
N VAL A 89 2.69 -6.57 -11.26
CA VAL A 89 3.06 -5.18 -10.97
C VAL A 89 3.40 -4.44 -12.27
N ALA A 90 2.87 -3.24 -12.44
CA ALA A 90 3.31 -2.30 -13.46
C ALA A 90 3.83 -1.02 -12.81
N ASN A 91 4.96 -0.50 -13.29
CA ASN A 91 5.55 0.73 -12.78
C ASN A 91 5.26 1.88 -13.76
N PHE A 92 4.76 2.99 -13.22
CA PHE A 92 4.52 4.24 -13.92
C PHE A 92 5.15 5.36 -13.08
N PRO A 93 6.47 5.57 -13.19
CA PRO A 93 7.19 6.48 -12.30
C PRO A 93 6.71 7.92 -12.51
N ILE A 94 6.23 8.53 -11.43
CA ILE A 94 5.85 9.93 -11.33
C ILE A 94 6.61 10.48 -10.12
N ASP A 95 7.36 11.57 -10.32
CA ASP A 95 8.11 12.21 -9.24
C ASP A 95 7.15 12.81 -8.21
N ASP A 96 7.52 12.74 -6.93
CA ASP A 96 6.71 13.27 -5.85
C ASP A 96 6.39 14.76 -6.09
N HIS A 97 5.12 15.13 -5.88
CA HIS A 97 4.58 16.47 -6.17
C HIS A 97 4.67 16.95 -7.63
N ASN A 98 4.94 16.06 -8.59
CA ASN A 98 4.96 16.37 -10.02
C ASN A 98 3.81 15.68 -10.77
N VAL A 99 3.65 16.04 -12.04
CA VAL A 99 2.63 15.49 -12.93
C VAL A 99 3.21 14.40 -13.83
N PRO A 100 2.41 13.40 -14.27
CA PRO A 100 2.86 12.43 -15.25
C PRO A 100 3.18 13.12 -16.59
N THR A 101 4.06 12.49 -17.36
CA THR A 101 4.31 12.92 -18.76
C THR A 101 3.15 12.48 -19.64
N CYS A 102 2.70 13.38 -20.53
CA CYS A 102 1.78 13.03 -21.60
C CYS A 102 2.57 12.27 -22.67
N ARG A 103 2.12 11.05 -22.99
CA ARG A 103 2.72 10.20 -24.02
C ARG A 103 1.79 10.07 -25.22
#